data_AF-A0A970NWM3-F1
#
_entry.id   AF-A0A970NWM3-F1
#
_cell.length_a   1.000
_cell.length_b   1.000
_cell.length_c   1.000
_cell.angle_alpha   90.00
_cell.angle_beta   90.00
_cell.angle_gamma   90.00
#
_symmetry.space_group_name_H-M   'P 1'
#
loop_
_entity.id
_entity.type
_entity.pdbx_description
1 polymer ?
#
loop_
_entity_poly.entity_id
_entity_poly.type
_entity_poly.pdbx_seq_one_letter_code
_entity_poly.pdbx_strand_id
1 'polypeptide(L)'
;MTFRGTGVSGFAKGKAFVIDRASPFGEIPEGSIVVTDKIALEESAAIDFTRVVGLVVEEDPEGAAVLLGRGTGIPAIVGGAGSGCGIVTGDLMLIQKFDVIVTPDLAAMNRFEALRSAADSQLSLDL
;
A
#
# COMPACT_ATOMS: atom_id res chain seq x y z
N MET A 1 4.22 9.84 -9.95
CA MET A 1 5.02 8.67 -10.39
C MET A 1 4.12 7.43 -10.44
N THR A 2 4.37 6.47 -11.33
CA THR A 2 3.60 5.21 -11.37
C THR A 2 4.52 4.03 -11.54
N PHE A 3 4.29 2.96 -10.77
CA PHE A 3 5.00 1.70 -10.91
C PHE A 3 4.08 0.51 -10.64
N ARG A 4 4.56 -0.69 -10.97
CA ARG A 4 3.82 -1.94 -10.78
C ARG A 4 4.67 -2.92 -10.01
N GLY A 5 4.07 -3.54 -8.99
CA GLY A 5 4.69 -4.59 -8.20
C GLY A 5 3.97 -5.94 -8.31
N THR A 6 4.21 -6.77 -7.32
CA THR A 6 3.58 -8.09 -7.13
C THR A 6 2.99 -8.20 -5.71
N GLY A 7 2.43 -9.35 -5.32
CA GLY A 7 1.95 -9.56 -3.93
C GLY A 7 0.43 -9.69 -3.83
N VAL A 8 -0.19 -8.89 -2.96
CA VAL A 8 -1.64 -8.89 -2.70
C VAL A 8 -2.28 -7.72 -3.44
N SER A 9 -3.08 -8.02 -4.46
CA SER A 9 -3.80 -6.99 -5.20
C SER A 9 -4.98 -6.44 -4.43
N GLY A 10 -5.34 -5.19 -4.70
CA GLY A 10 -6.53 -4.58 -4.12
C GLY A 10 -6.69 -3.12 -4.52
N PHE A 11 -7.59 -2.43 -3.83
CA PHE A 11 -7.78 -1.00 -3.98
C PHE A 11 -7.48 -0.30 -2.66
N ALA A 12 -6.58 0.68 -2.67
CA ALA A 12 -6.32 1.53 -1.52
C ALA A 12 -6.05 2.97 -1.96
N LYS A 13 -6.48 3.91 -1.13
CA LYS A 13 -6.18 5.34 -1.26
C LYS A 13 -5.78 5.84 0.11
N GLY A 14 -4.60 6.44 0.20
CA GLY A 14 -4.05 6.86 1.47
C GLY A 14 -2.84 7.77 1.32
N LYS A 15 -2.35 8.29 2.44
CA LYS A 15 -1.08 9.00 2.46
C LYS A 15 0.06 8.03 2.74
N ALA A 16 1.17 8.20 2.04
CA ALA A 16 2.41 7.50 2.32
C ALA A 16 2.83 7.75 3.77
N PHE A 17 3.20 6.68 4.47
CA PHE A 17 3.90 6.74 5.74
C PHE A 17 5.17 5.91 5.58
N VAL A 18 6.29 6.59 5.35
CA VAL A 18 7.58 5.96 5.10
C VAL A 18 8.18 5.58 6.44
N ILE A 19 8.55 4.31 6.57
CA ILE A 19 9.23 3.77 7.75
C ILE A 19 10.66 3.46 7.32
N ASP A 20 11.62 4.07 8.00
CA ASP A 20 13.04 3.77 7.83
C ASP A 20 13.62 3.16 9.11
N ARG A 21 14.81 2.57 9.01
CA ARG A 21 15.50 1.96 10.16
C ARG A 21 15.96 2.98 11.22
N ALA A 22 15.93 4.28 10.92
CA ALA A 22 16.46 5.34 11.78
C ALA A 22 15.36 5.98 12.66
N SER A 23 14.11 5.95 12.25
CA SER A 23 12.95 6.44 12.98
C SER A 23 11.91 5.31 13.13
N PRO A 24 11.89 4.59 14.27
CA PRO A 24 10.99 3.47 14.46
C PRO A 24 9.53 3.93 14.40
N PHE A 25 8.67 3.00 13.95
CA PHE A 25 7.21 3.00 13.98
C PHE A 25 6.60 4.14 14.82
N GLY A 26 6.37 5.29 14.18
CA GLY A 26 5.65 6.40 14.79
C GLY A 26 4.16 6.11 14.89
N GLU A 27 3.38 7.01 15.48
CA GLU A 27 1.92 6.92 15.42
C GLU A 27 1.48 7.04 13.96
N ILE A 28 1.10 5.90 13.37
CA ILE A 28 0.67 5.82 11.97
C ILE A 28 -0.68 6.51 11.83
N PRO A 29 -0.81 7.54 10.98
CA PRO A 29 -2.10 8.17 10.73
C PRO A 29 -3.13 7.18 10.17
N GLU A 30 -4.40 7.42 10.48
CA GLU A 30 -5.49 6.62 9.90
C GLU A 30 -5.54 6.79 8.36
N GLY A 31 -5.75 5.68 7.65
CA GLY A 31 -5.81 5.68 6.19
C GLY A 31 -4.43 5.72 5.54
N SER A 32 -3.36 5.35 6.26
CA SER A 32 -2.00 5.38 5.74
C SER A 32 -1.68 4.18 4.83
N ILE A 33 -0.87 4.44 3.81
CA ILE A 33 -0.17 3.41 3.05
C ILE A 33 1.26 3.37 3.59
N VAL A 34 1.63 2.27 4.22
CA VAL A 34 2.98 2.11 4.78
C VAL A 34 3.95 1.78 3.65
N VAL A 35 5.07 2.48 3.62
CA VAL A 35 6.13 2.32 2.63
C VAL A 35 7.44 2.01 3.36
N THR A 36 8.10 0.90 3.02
CA THR A 36 9.37 0.52 3.64
C THR A 36 10.22 -0.32 2.67
N ASP A 37 11.52 -0.39 2.87
CA ASP A 37 12.37 -1.27 2.05
C ASP A 37 12.06 -2.74 2.31
N LYS A 38 11.91 -3.10 3.59
CA LYS A 38 11.67 -4.46 4.09
C LYS A 38 10.77 -4.41 5.31
N ILE A 39 10.09 -5.50 5.58
CA ILE A 39 9.33 -5.69 6.81
C ILE A 39 9.53 -7.12 7.31
N ALA A 40 10.05 -7.27 8.53
CA ALA A 40 10.01 -8.55 9.22
C ALA A 40 8.69 -8.71 9.98
N LEU A 41 8.24 -9.96 10.19
CA LEU A 41 7.03 -10.23 10.98
C LEU A 41 7.18 -9.80 12.44
N GLU A 42 8.39 -9.85 12.98
CA GLU A 42 8.66 -9.42 14.35
C GLU A 42 8.51 -7.90 14.50
N GLU A 43 9.00 -7.15 13.50
CA GLU A 43 8.91 -5.68 13.45
C GLU A 43 7.48 -5.20 13.21
N SER A 44 6.71 -5.95 12.41
CA SER A 44 5.32 -5.61 12.09
C SER A 44 4.39 -5.67 13.30
N ALA A 45 4.76 -6.37 14.39
CA ALA A 45 3.99 -6.39 15.63
C ALA A 45 3.85 -5.00 16.28
N ALA A 46 4.74 -4.05 15.95
CA ALA A 46 4.65 -2.66 16.40
C ALA A 46 3.71 -1.79 15.55
N ILE A 47 3.18 -2.31 14.44
CA ILE A 47 2.33 -1.58 13.50
C ILE A 47 0.86 -1.79 13.87
N ASP A 48 0.14 -0.70 14.09
CA ASP A 48 -1.32 -0.71 14.18
C ASP A 48 -1.93 -0.82 12.77
N PHE A 49 -2.10 -2.06 12.29
CA PHE A 49 -2.67 -2.34 10.97
C PHE A 49 -4.13 -1.92 10.81
N THR A 50 -4.84 -1.57 11.90
CA THR A 50 -6.22 -1.04 11.79
C THR A 50 -6.26 0.33 11.13
N ARG A 51 -5.12 1.05 11.14
CA ARG A 51 -4.95 2.38 10.54
C ARG A 51 -4.34 2.32 9.14
N VAL A 52 -3.85 1.15 8.74
CA VAL A 52 -3.14 0.94 7.47
C VAL A 52 -4.11 0.41 6.43
N VAL A 53 -4.16 1.06 5.28
CA VAL A 53 -5.02 0.67 4.15
C VAL A 53 -4.24 0.01 3.00
N GLY A 54 -2.92 -0.01 3.08
CA GLY A 54 -2.08 -0.72 2.12
C GLY A 54 -0.61 -0.74 2.52
N LEU A 55 0.12 -1.69 1.95
CA LEU A 55 1.56 -1.86 2.12
C LEU A 55 2.26 -1.73 0.78
N VAL A 56 3.40 -1.05 0.78
CA VAL A 56 4.34 -1.02 -0.34
C VAL A 56 5.72 -1.33 0.23
N VAL A 57 6.29 -2.44 -0.19
CA VAL A 57 7.62 -2.89 0.24
C VAL A 57 8.51 -3.08 -0.97
N GLU A 58 9.79 -2.72 -0.86
CA GLU A 58 10.72 -2.92 -1.98
C GLU A 58 11.12 -4.39 -2.11
N GLU A 59 11.43 -5.05 -0.99
CA GLU A 59 11.83 -6.45 -0.94
C GLU A 59 11.03 -7.21 0.13
N ASP A 60 10.56 -8.41 -0.23
CA ASP A 60 9.84 -9.31 0.69
C ASP A 60 10.39 -10.74 0.63
N PRO A 61 11.66 -10.96 1.05
CA PRO A 61 12.32 -12.25 0.91
C PRO A 61 11.65 -13.38 1.70
N GLU A 62 11.01 -13.04 2.82
CA GLU A 62 10.35 -13.98 3.72
C GLU A 62 8.83 -14.04 3.51
N GLY A 63 8.27 -13.24 2.59
CA GLY A 63 6.84 -13.19 2.32
C GLY A 63 6.00 -12.55 3.42
N ALA A 64 6.62 -11.80 4.33
CA ALA A 64 5.97 -11.17 5.46
C ALA A 64 4.95 -10.12 5.02
N ALA A 65 5.27 -9.27 4.05
CA ALA A 65 4.35 -8.25 3.55
C ALA A 65 3.13 -8.90 2.88
N VAL A 66 3.34 -9.94 2.08
CA VAL A 66 2.25 -10.70 1.46
C VAL A 66 1.37 -11.38 2.52
N LEU A 67 1.96 -11.98 3.55
CA LEU A 67 1.21 -12.63 4.63
C LEU A 67 0.37 -11.62 5.40
N LEU A 68 0.94 -10.47 5.76
CA LEU A 68 0.26 -9.38 6.47
C LEU A 68 -0.89 -8.83 5.62
N GLY A 69 -0.66 -8.54 4.34
CA GLY A 69 -1.69 -8.06 3.43
C GLY A 69 -2.87 -9.04 3.33
N ARG A 70 -2.60 -10.34 3.19
CA ARG A 70 -3.66 -11.36 3.16
C ARG A 70 -4.41 -11.46 4.49
N GLY A 71 -3.69 -11.45 5.61
CA GLY A 71 -4.28 -11.59 6.94
C GLY A 71 -5.14 -10.40 7.35
N THR A 72 -4.79 -9.20 6.88
CA THR A 72 -5.50 -7.94 7.19
C THR A 72 -6.52 -7.55 6.12
N GLY A 73 -6.49 -8.18 4.95
CA GLY A 73 -7.38 -7.87 3.83
C GLY A 73 -7.00 -6.59 3.07
N ILE A 74 -5.79 -6.06 3.27
CA ILE A 74 -5.30 -4.86 2.58
C ILE A 74 -4.35 -5.23 1.44
N PRO A 75 -4.28 -4.42 0.36
CA PRO A 75 -3.29 -4.63 -0.68
C PRO A 75 -1.87 -4.51 -0.13
N ALA A 76 -0.99 -5.39 -0.59
CA ALA A 76 0.42 -5.40 -0.23
C ALA A 76 1.26 -5.58 -1.50
N ILE A 77 1.92 -4.50 -1.91
CA ILE A 77 2.68 -4.44 -3.14
C ILE A 77 4.15 -4.62 -2.82
N VAL A 78 4.74 -5.66 -3.42
CA VAL A 78 6.17 -5.99 -3.32
C VAL A 78 6.86 -5.59 -4.62
N GLY A 79 7.92 -4.80 -4.49
CA GLY A 79 8.77 -4.35 -5.57
C GLY A 79 8.15 -3.25 -6.44
N GLY A 80 9.00 -2.68 -7.30
CA GLY A 80 8.63 -1.64 -8.26
C GLY A 80 8.87 -0.22 -7.77
N ALA A 81 9.20 -0.03 -6.48
CA ALA A 81 9.57 1.28 -5.96
C ALA A 81 11.04 1.61 -6.27
N GLY A 82 11.95 0.63 -6.33
CA GLY A 82 13.38 0.86 -6.42
C GLY A 82 13.91 1.52 -5.14
N SER A 83 15.18 1.32 -4.80
CA SER A 83 15.85 1.91 -3.63
C SER A 83 15.99 3.47 -3.68
N GLY A 84 15.18 4.14 -4.48
CA GLY A 84 15.20 5.58 -4.72
C GLY A 84 13.84 6.15 -5.18
N CYS A 85 12.72 5.51 -4.82
CA CYS A 85 11.38 5.88 -5.31
C CYS A 85 10.95 7.33 -4.99
N GLY A 86 11.69 8.05 -4.13
CA GLY A 86 11.41 9.45 -3.79
C GLY A 86 10.05 9.67 -3.12
N ILE A 87 9.41 8.60 -2.64
CA ILE A 87 8.16 8.68 -1.88
C ILE A 87 8.50 9.26 -0.51
N VAL A 88 7.77 10.29 -0.11
CA VAL A 88 7.94 10.94 1.19
C VAL A 88 6.65 10.79 2.00
N THR A 89 6.79 10.66 3.31
CA THR A 89 5.64 10.67 4.23
C THR A 89 4.74 11.87 3.96
N GLY A 90 3.45 11.61 3.74
CA GLY A 90 2.45 12.60 3.39
C GLY A 90 2.04 12.61 1.92
N ASP A 91 2.82 12.00 1.02
CA ASP A 91 2.46 11.88 -0.40
C ASP A 91 1.15 11.12 -0.56
N LEU A 92 0.26 11.65 -1.41
CA LEU A 92 -0.98 10.94 -1.73
C LEU A 92 -0.66 9.76 -2.65
N MET A 93 -1.14 8.57 -2.29
CA MET A 93 -0.92 7.34 -3.02
C MET A 93 -2.22 6.61 -3.32
N LEU A 94 -2.25 5.97 -4.49
CA LEU A 94 -3.31 5.08 -4.93
C LEU A 94 -2.70 3.72 -5.24
N ILE A 95 -3.31 2.64 -4.74
CA ILE A 95 -3.01 1.27 -5.14
C ILE A 95 -4.23 0.75 -5.88
N GLN A 96 -4.07 0.39 -7.14
CA GLN A 96 -5.11 -0.23 -7.96
C GLN A 96 -4.59 -1.56 -8.51
N LYS A 97 -5.16 -2.67 -8.03
CA LYS A 97 -4.65 -4.02 -8.28
C LYS A 97 -3.18 -4.11 -7.85
N PHE A 98 -2.25 -4.10 -8.80
CA PHE A 98 -0.80 -4.16 -8.56
C PHE A 98 -0.07 -2.85 -8.91
N ASP A 99 -0.79 -1.87 -9.46
CA ASP A 99 -0.22 -0.59 -9.85
C ASP A 99 -0.31 0.39 -8.68
N VAL A 100 0.79 1.10 -8.44
CA VAL A 100 0.91 2.14 -7.42
C VAL A 100 1.12 3.47 -8.13
N ILE A 101 0.29 4.45 -7.79
CA ILE A 101 0.38 5.82 -8.31
C ILE A 101 0.68 6.75 -7.14
N VAL A 102 1.83 7.42 -7.18
CA VAL A 102 2.27 8.42 -6.22
C VAL A 102 1.96 9.81 -6.78
N THR A 103 1.45 10.70 -5.93
CA THR A 103 1.04 12.07 -6.26
C THR A 103 0.16 12.12 -7.52
N PRO A 104 -1.00 11.40 -7.51
CA PRO A 104 -1.90 11.33 -8.65
C PRO A 104 -2.47 12.71 -9.01
N ASP A 105 -2.65 12.94 -10.31
CA ASP A 105 -3.45 14.07 -10.79
C ASP A 105 -4.96 13.77 -10.67
N LEU A 106 -5.79 14.79 -10.95
CA LEU A 106 -7.25 14.67 -10.86
C LEU A 106 -7.80 13.58 -11.83
N ALA A 107 -7.16 13.39 -12.99
CA ALA A 107 -7.57 12.39 -13.96
C ALA A 107 -7.29 10.96 -13.46
N ALA A 108 -6.16 10.73 -12.81
CA ALA A 108 -5.84 9.47 -12.14
C ALA A 108 -6.80 9.21 -10.97
N MET A 109 -7.13 10.22 -10.17
CA MET A 109 -8.10 10.11 -9.08
C MET A 109 -9.49 9.66 -9.59
N ASN A 110 -10.00 10.33 -10.62
CA ASN A 110 -11.32 10.00 -11.17
C ASN A 110 -11.37 8.59 -11.76
N ARG A 111 -10.29 8.16 -12.44
CA ARG A 111 -10.17 6.80 -12.97
C ARG A 111 -10.14 5.76 -11.85
N PHE A 112 -9.40 6.04 -10.77
CA PHE A 112 -9.32 5.17 -9.62
C PHE A 112 -10.70 4.94 -8.98
N GLU A 113 -11.46 6.02 -8.73
CA GLU A 113 -12.79 5.90 -8.12
C GLU A 113 -13.77 5.14 -9.03
N ALA A 114 -13.73 5.37 -10.34
CA ALA A 114 -14.56 4.64 -11.29
C ALA A 114 -14.24 3.13 -11.31
N LEU A 115 -12.95 2.77 -11.29
CA LEU A 115 -12.51 1.38 -11.26
C LEU A 115 -12.86 0.67 -9.95
N ARG A 116 -12.69 1.36 -8.81
CA ARG A 116 -13.06 0.84 -7.50
C ARG A 116 -14.56 0.58 -7.41
N SER A 117 -15.38 1.55 -7.82
CA SER A 117 -16.84 1.42 -7.81
C SER A 117 -17.33 0.27 -8.71
N ALA A 118 -16.71 0.08 -9.87
CA ALA A 118 -17.01 -1.05 -10.74
C ALA A 118 -16.66 -2.40 -10.11
N ALA A 119 -15.51 -2.49 -9.41
CA ALA A 119 -15.10 -3.70 -8.70
C ALA A 119 -16.04 -4.05 -7.53
N ASP A 120 -16.44 -3.05 -6.74
CA ASP A 120 -17.37 -3.25 -5.62
C ASP A 120 -18.76 -3.72 -6.12
N SER A 121 -19.21 -3.19 -7.26
CA SER A 121 -20.49 -3.57 -7.88
C SER A 121 -20.49 -5.02 -8.37
N GLN A 122 -19.36 -5.50 -8.90
CA GLN A 122 -19.21 -6.91 -9.32
C GLN A 122 -19.27 -7.85 -8.13
N LEU A 123 -18.60 -7.51 -7.02
CA LEU A 123 -18.62 -8.32 -5.80
C LEU A 123 -20.04 -8.46 -5.20
N SER A 124 -20.88 -7.43 -5.32
CA SER A 124 -22.27 -7.44 -4.84
C SER A 124 -23.21 -8.28 -5.70
N LEU A 125 -22.82 -8.66 -6.92
CA LEU A 125 -23.64 -9.46 -7.84
C LEU A 125 -23.34 -10.96 -7.73
N ASP A 126 -22.20 -11.33 -7.13
CA ASP A 126 -21.75 -12.71 -6.96
C ASP A 126 -22.14 -13.34 -5.60
N LEU A 127 -22.97 -12.65 -4.80
CA LEU A 127 -23.52 -13.07 -3.50
C LEU A 127 -25.03 -13.30 -3.57
#